data_AF-A0A1A9ZVI3-F1
#
_entry.id   AF-A0A1A9ZVI3-F1
#
_cell.length_a   1.000
_cell.length_b   1.000
_cell.length_c   1.000
_cell.angle_alpha   90.00
_cell.angle_beta   90.00
_cell.angle_gamma   90.00
#
_symmetry.space_group_name_H-M   'P 1'
#
loop_
_entity.id
_entity.type
_entity.pdbx_description
1 polymer ?
#
loop_
_entity_poly.entity_id
_entity_poly.type
_entity_poly.pdbx_seq_one_letter_code
_entity_poly.pdbx_strand_id
1 'polypeptide(L)'
;MGDIVNNIEIFKKLNFDTSNQWIFYDERFHKFFDFFANNVTDSNILTETEILEQEELLRRNQYVETNGESAEILQKFVSKYPGLLTATEDDIISLRQSTATMEKLLHGYDDLINDMRDIKQSLNADFSKLEEQFNLLVNKERNILSICQSKVKRLEELQSENFKKTNEVAKMFAKVQSPPLFMHQLSLDQYFSKSDFFMQHFSLYLKQNFKFQENEFDNSLKDLQEDAEKLNTLKKLIKQYEMDYFLEKARGRGTQGVVDGLDLTKIHAISLSDMERETHELAVVNAHQEMVQKALMVDLENLVHQQAQHIIEMNLYENTKEKLGRAQKRHENNSILSQVISNVLSNAELIWIGIQLDLEKKHNHFDNSEELKSQSQLCLQRIQLMRNVASNTSDILSVEFITKVIKHLSLHLQHQPRGEVKACLHEYEKFVRLFNYALNGLLSGKHYATILEKLDEINHIETVLRSFVYDGPVNTPMFENVSYLKPIFNANMKKELIDKQLRQMRTQFQENVTERMEKDKLWRYRQLLWIWFLRDPSRVLRVIEEIKRMASKVPQISKTLGGIKRK
;
A
#
# COMPACT_ATOMS: atom_id res chain seq x y z
N MET A 1 81.23 72.48 19.69
CA MET A 1 80.41 73.66 19.39
C MET A 1 81.17 74.46 18.36
N GLY A 2 81.05 74.07 17.08
CA GLY A 2 81.67 74.80 15.96
C GLY A 2 80.88 76.08 15.68
N ASP A 3 81.55 77.08 15.11
CA ASP A 3 81.08 78.47 14.97
C ASP A 3 79.75 78.59 14.21
N ILE A 4 78.64 78.59 14.95
CA ILE A 4 77.28 78.92 14.47
C ILE A 4 77.27 80.29 13.76
N VAL A 5 78.20 81.18 14.11
CA VAL A 5 78.36 82.52 13.54
C VAL A 5 78.78 82.47 12.05
N ASN A 6 79.65 81.53 11.64
CA ASN A 6 80.06 81.39 10.23
C ASN A 6 78.92 80.86 9.36
N ASN A 7 78.09 79.97 9.90
CA ASN A 7 76.97 79.40 9.16
C ASN A 7 75.94 80.49 8.82
N ILE A 8 75.65 81.38 9.76
CA ILE A 8 74.66 82.46 9.57
C ILE A 8 75.07 83.45 8.47
N GLU A 9 76.36 83.77 8.33
CA GLU A 9 76.83 84.68 7.26
C GLU A 9 76.66 84.08 5.86
N ILE A 10 76.95 82.78 5.69
CA ILE A 10 76.75 82.06 4.42
C ILE A 10 75.25 82.00 4.06
N PHE A 11 74.38 81.74 5.03
CA PHE A 11 72.92 81.70 4.79
C PHE A 11 72.33 83.09 4.46
N LYS A 12 72.86 84.17 5.04
CA LYS A 12 72.48 85.54 4.64
C LYS A 12 72.86 85.85 3.19
N LYS A 13 74.05 85.42 2.75
CA LYS A 13 74.49 85.59 1.35
C LYS A 13 73.62 84.82 0.35
N LEU A 14 73.00 83.73 0.79
CA LEU A 14 72.06 82.91 0.00
C LEU A 14 70.60 83.35 0.12
N ASN A 15 70.32 84.53 0.69
CA ASN A 15 68.99 85.10 0.82
C ASN A 15 68.01 84.25 1.67
N PHE A 16 68.51 83.43 2.60
CA PHE A 16 67.65 82.73 3.56
C PHE A 16 67.11 83.70 4.63
N ASP A 17 65.83 83.56 4.97
CA ASP A 17 65.18 84.35 6.02
C ASP A 17 65.71 83.97 7.41
N THR A 18 66.68 84.74 7.89
CA THR A 18 67.36 84.52 9.19
C THR A 18 66.50 84.83 10.42
N SER A 19 65.20 85.08 10.26
CA SER A 19 64.27 85.28 11.37
C SER A 19 63.95 83.97 12.13
N ASN A 20 64.05 82.81 11.49
CA ASN A 20 63.82 81.49 12.10
C ASN A 20 65.13 80.81 12.56
N GLN A 21 65.79 81.39 13.56
CA GLN A 21 67.09 80.93 14.05
C GLN A 21 67.05 79.59 14.80
N TRP A 22 65.86 79.08 15.14
CA TRP A 22 65.69 77.84 15.91
C TRP A 22 66.16 76.58 15.16
N ILE A 23 66.14 76.60 13.81
CA ILE A 23 66.55 75.48 12.97
C ILE A 23 68.06 75.17 13.12
N PHE A 24 68.89 76.19 13.41
CA PHE A 24 70.33 75.99 13.64
C PHE A 24 70.64 75.27 14.96
N TYR A 25 69.65 75.10 15.84
CA TYR A 25 69.79 74.43 17.13
C TYR A 25 69.16 73.02 17.15
N ASP A 26 68.55 72.54 16.05
CA ASP A 26 68.02 71.17 15.96
C ASP A 26 69.14 70.18 15.56
N GLU A 27 69.45 69.22 16.44
CA GLU A 27 70.50 68.23 16.25
C GLU A 27 70.32 67.36 14.98
N ARG A 28 69.09 67.19 14.50
CA ARG A 28 68.79 66.41 13.29
C ARG A 28 69.37 67.03 12.03
N PHE A 29 69.51 68.35 12.00
CA PHE A 29 70.05 69.09 10.86
C PHE A 29 71.52 69.48 11.04
N HIS A 30 72.14 69.16 12.17
CA HIS A 30 73.51 69.57 12.45
C HIS A 30 74.51 69.03 11.40
N LYS A 31 74.35 67.77 10.98
CA LYS A 31 75.17 67.18 9.89
C LYS A 31 74.97 67.89 8.55
N PHE A 32 73.75 68.32 8.26
CA PHE A 32 73.44 69.06 7.04
C PHE A 32 74.09 70.44 7.06
N PHE A 33 73.99 71.16 8.18
CA PHE A 33 74.61 72.48 8.33
C PHE A 33 76.14 72.43 8.37
N ASP A 34 76.72 71.42 9.02
CA ASP A 34 78.17 71.20 9.01
C ASP A 34 78.67 70.82 7.60
N PHE A 35 77.93 70.00 6.86
CA PHE A 35 78.25 69.72 5.46
C PHE A 35 78.17 71.00 4.63
N PHE A 36 77.12 71.79 4.80
CA PHE A 36 76.88 73.00 4.02
C PHE A 36 77.97 74.05 4.26
N ALA A 37 78.33 74.30 5.52
CA ALA A 37 79.37 75.24 5.90
C ALA A 37 80.77 74.84 5.40
N ASN A 38 81.06 73.54 5.35
CA ASN A 38 82.37 73.04 4.92
C ASN A 38 82.52 72.94 3.40
N ASN A 39 81.42 72.92 2.63
CA ASN A 39 81.45 72.70 1.17
C ASN A 39 80.94 73.88 0.35
N VAL A 40 80.26 74.85 0.95
CA VAL A 40 79.79 76.07 0.28
C VAL A 40 80.72 77.22 0.64
N THR A 41 81.60 77.58 -0.29
CA THR A 41 82.51 78.73 -0.21
C THR A 41 81.99 79.88 -1.08
N ASP A 42 82.50 81.10 -0.86
CA ASP A 42 82.14 82.28 -1.68
C ASP A 42 82.41 82.07 -3.18
N SER A 43 83.26 81.10 -3.56
CA SER A 43 83.50 80.69 -4.96
C SER A 43 82.36 79.89 -5.59
N ASN A 44 81.46 79.32 -4.78
CA ASN A 44 80.39 78.42 -5.21
C ASN A 44 79.01 79.08 -5.07
N ILE A 45 78.96 80.31 -4.56
CA ILE A 45 77.75 81.13 -4.47
C ILE A 45 77.76 82.07 -5.67
N LEU A 46 76.74 81.94 -6.52
CA LEU A 46 76.59 82.82 -7.68
C LEU A 46 76.46 84.27 -7.21
N THR A 47 77.32 85.13 -7.71
CA THR A 47 77.24 86.57 -7.48
C THR A 47 76.02 87.15 -8.20
N GLU A 48 75.49 88.25 -7.68
CA GLU A 48 74.34 88.95 -8.27
C GLU A 48 74.61 89.35 -9.73
N THR A 49 75.88 89.62 -10.08
CA THR A 49 76.36 89.83 -11.44
C THR A 49 76.27 88.58 -12.32
N GLU A 50 76.64 87.40 -11.81
CA GLU A 50 76.55 86.14 -12.56
C GLU A 50 75.09 85.70 -12.77
N ILE A 51 74.21 85.98 -11.80
CA ILE A 51 72.77 85.75 -11.93
C ILE A 51 72.17 86.68 -13.00
N LEU A 52 72.57 87.96 -13.01
CA LEU A 52 72.16 88.91 -14.04
C LEU A 52 72.71 88.54 -15.42
N GLU A 53 73.96 88.09 -15.52
CA GLU A 53 74.53 87.57 -16.76
C GLU A 53 73.81 86.31 -17.25
N GLN A 54 73.43 85.39 -16.34
CA GLN A 54 72.62 84.23 -16.67
C GLN A 54 71.24 84.63 -17.19
N GLU A 55 70.55 85.57 -16.55
CA GLU A 55 69.27 86.10 -16.99
C GLU A 55 69.37 86.84 -18.34
N GLU A 56 70.47 87.56 -18.57
CA GLU A 56 70.75 88.24 -19.84
C GLU A 56 71.05 87.23 -20.97
N LEU A 57 71.80 86.16 -20.68
CA LEU A 57 72.08 85.04 -21.60
C LEU A 57 70.82 84.24 -21.94
N LEU A 58 69.93 84.03 -20.97
CA LEU A 58 68.60 83.44 -21.18
C LEU A 58 67.72 84.34 -22.05
N ARG A 59 67.71 85.66 -21.81
CA ARG A 59 66.97 86.62 -22.65
C ARG A 59 67.51 86.73 -24.07
N ARG A 60 68.81 86.51 -24.27
CA ARG A 60 69.47 86.54 -25.58
C ARG A 60 69.41 85.21 -26.34
N ASN A 61 68.77 84.16 -25.81
CA ASN A 61 68.80 82.80 -26.37
C ASN A 61 70.24 82.31 -26.68
N GLN A 62 71.19 82.68 -25.83
CA GLN A 62 72.60 82.23 -25.91
C GLN A 62 72.94 81.21 -24.82
N TYR A 63 71.92 80.74 -24.10
CA TYR A 63 72.05 79.72 -23.07
C TYR A 63 72.17 78.33 -23.73
N VAL A 64 73.38 78.04 -24.21
CA VAL A 64 73.88 76.73 -24.63
C VAL A 64 73.02 76.00 -25.65
N GLU A 65 73.17 76.39 -26.91
CA GLU A 65 73.36 75.45 -28.02
C GLU A 65 74.10 76.20 -29.13
N THR A 66 75.18 75.61 -29.68
CA THR A 66 76.01 76.07 -30.82
C THR A 66 77.16 77.07 -30.57
N ASN A 67 78.06 76.78 -29.62
CA ASN A 67 79.46 77.22 -29.72
C ASN A 67 80.37 75.99 -29.93
N GLY A 68 81.19 76.01 -31.00
CA GLY A 68 82.01 74.86 -31.43
C GLY A 68 83.02 74.35 -30.39
N GLU A 69 83.42 75.19 -29.42
CA GLU A 69 84.33 74.80 -28.34
C GLU A 69 83.64 73.94 -27.25
N SER A 70 82.34 74.12 -27.04
CA SER A 70 81.58 73.35 -26.04
C SER A 70 81.39 71.90 -26.48
N ALA A 71 81.27 71.64 -27.78
CA ALA A 71 81.17 70.29 -28.34
C ALA A 71 82.46 69.49 -28.14
N GLU A 72 83.63 70.11 -28.26
CA GLU A 72 84.92 69.46 -27.98
C GLU A 72 85.11 69.15 -26.49
N ILE A 73 84.69 70.05 -25.61
CA ILE A 73 84.75 69.82 -24.16
C ILE A 73 83.79 68.71 -23.75
N LEU A 74 82.58 68.67 -24.31
CA LEU A 74 81.63 67.57 -24.12
C LEU A 74 82.19 66.22 -24.60
N GLN A 75 82.84 66.19 -25.77
CA GLN A 75 83.49 64.98 -26.28
C GLN A 75 84.62 64.51 -25.37
N LYS A 76 85.46 65.43 -24.87
CA LYS A 76 86.49 65.11 -23.87
C LYS A 76 85.87 64.58 -22.59
N PHE A 77 84.74 65.13 -22.14
CA PHE A 77 84.04 64.67 -20.94
C PHE A 77 83.46 63.26 -21.10
N VAL A 78 82.80 62.98 -22.23
CA VAL A 78 82.27 61.65 -22.58
C VAL A 78 83.38 60.61 -22.71
N SER A 79 84.54 60.99 -23.23
CA SER A 79 85.71 60.10 -23.32
C SER A 79 86.32 59.78 -21.95
N LYS A 80 86.21 60.70 -20.99
CA LYS A 80 86.74 60.54 -19.62
C LYS A 80 85.78 59.78 -18.71
N TYR A 81 84.48 59.85 -18.97
CA TYR A 81 83.42 59.15 -18.22
C TYR A 81 82.46 58.46 -19.21
N PRO A 82 82.87 57.32 -19.80
CA PRO A 82 82.03 56.58 -20.73
C PRO A 82 80.77 56.08 -20.02
N GLY A 83 79.60 56.33 -20.63
CA GLY A 83 78.29 55.94 -20.09
C GLY A 83 77.41 57.10 -19.60
N LEU A 84 77.99 58.27 -19.31
CA LEU A 84 77.28 59.39 -18.67
C LEU A 84 76.12 59.97 -19.50
N LEU A 85 76.17 59.82 -20.83
CA LEU A 85 75.16 60.32 -21.79
C LEU A 85 74.53 59.18 -22.62
N THR A 86 74.58 57.94 -22.13
CA THR A 86 74.02 56.78 -22.86
C THR A 86 72.53 56.59 -22.66
N ALA A 87 71.98 57.07 -21.54
CA ALA A 87 70.55 57.04 -21.28
C ALA A 87 69.88 58.27 -21.92
N THR A 88 68.88 58.01 -22.74
CA THR A 88 68.05 59.02 -23.39
C THR A 88 66.82 59.36 -22.54
N GLU A 89 66.16 60.48 -22.80
CA GLU A 89 64.90 60.83 -22.12
C GLU A 89 63.82 59.75 -22.34
N ASP A 90 63.84 59.09 -23.50
CA ASP A 90 62.96 57.95 -23.79
C ASP A 90 63.24 56.75 -22.88
N ASP A 91 64.50 56.51 -22.50
CA ASP A 91 64.85 55.45 -21.52
C ASP A 91 64.31 55.79 -20.12
N ILE A 92 64.33 57.06 -19.74
CA ILE A 92 63.76 57.54 -18.46
C ILE A 92 62.24 57.41 -18.47
N ILE A 93 61.57 57.74 -19.59
CA ILE A 93 60.12 57.59 -19.75
C ILE A 93 59.73 56.11 -19.70
N SER A 94 60.47 55.25 -20.40
CA SER A 94 60.28 53.79 -20.40
C SER A 94 60.43 53.20 -18.99
N LEU A 95 61.49 53.59 -18.26
CA LEU A 95 61.69 53.19 -16.86
C LEU A 95 60.54 53.66 -15.98
N ARG A 96 60.09 54.92 -16.09
CA ARG A 96 58.95 55.43 -15.31
C ARG A 96 57.66 54.66 -15.58
N GLN A 97 57.39 54.31 -16.84
CA GLN A 97 56.24 53.49 -17.19
C GLN A 97 56.36 52.09 -16.59
N SER A 98 57.55 51.48 -16.66
CA SER A 98 57.83 50.18 -16.03
C SER A 98 57.63 50.22 -14.52
N THR A 99 58.10 51.26 -13.83
CA THR A 99 57.90 51.42 -12.38
C THR A 99 56.42 51.59 -12.05
N ALA A 100 55.68 52.40 -12.81
CA ALA A 100 54.24 52.58 -12.61
C ALA A 100 53.43 51.29 -12.84
N THR A 101 53.82 50.46 -13.82
CA THR A 101 53.21 49.12 -13.97
C THR A 101 53.54 48.20 -12.81
N MET A 102 54.77 48.25 -12.29
CA MET A 102 55.19 47.42 -11.17
C MET A 102 54.49 47.82 -9.86
N GLU A 103 54.27 49.12 -9.62
CA GLU A 103 53.47 49.62 -8.50
C GLU A 103 52.00 49.17 -8.57
N LYS A 104 51.39 49.19 -9.77
CA LYS A 104 50.02 48.67 -9.95
C LYS A 104 49.93 47.17 -9.67
N LEU A 105 50.92 46.40 -10.10
CA LEU A 105 50.97 44.95 -9.81
C LEU A 105 51.13 44.69 -8.32
N LEU A 106 52.00 45.44 -7.63
CA LEU A 106 52.17 45.37 -6.17
C LEU A 106 50.84 45.61 -5.44
N HIS A 107 50.09 46.65 -5.83
CA HIS A 107 48.77 46.92 -5.25
C HIS A 107 47.79 45.77 -5.48
N GLY A 108 47.75 45.22 -6.69
CA GLY A 108 46.91 44.05 -6.99
C GLY A 108 47.27 42.80 -6.18
N TYR A 109 48.56 42.62 -5.84
CA TYR A 109 49.01 41.55 -4.94
C TYR A 109 48.58 41.80 -3.49
N ASP A 110 48.66 43.03 -3.00
CA ASP A 110 48.20 43.37 -1.66
C ASP A 110 46.69 43.13 -1.50
N ASP A 111 45.89 43.49 -2.51
CA ASP A 111 44.46 43.21 -2.55
C ASP A 111 44.19 41.69 -2.52
N LEU A 112 44.90 40.91 -3.33
CA LEU A 112 44.77 39.44 -3.35
C LEU A 112 45.14 38.81 -1.99
N ILE A 113 46.17 39.32 -1.31
CA ILE A 113 46.57 38.85 0.02
C ILE A 113 45.49 39.14 1.06
N ASN A 114 44.84 40.30 0.97
CA ASN A 114 43.73 40.65 1.85
C ASN A 114 42.52 39.75 1.60
N ASP A 115 42.14 39.52 0.34
CA ASP A 115 41.06 38.59 -0.03
C ASP A 115 41.34 37.17 0.49
N MET A 116 42.57 36.67 0.32
CA MET A 116 42.97 35.36 0.85
C MET A 116 42.89 35.29 2.37
N ARG A 117 43.22 36.39 3.07
CA ARG A 117 43.13 36.47 4.53
C ARG A 117 41.67 36.43 5.00
N ASP A 118 40.78 37.12 4.31
CA ASP A 118 39.35 37.15 4.62
C ASP A 118 38.70 35.78 4.35
N ILE A 119 39.03 35.14 3.23
CA ILE A 119 38.59 33.79 2.91
C ILE A 119 39.08 32.80 3.98
N LYS A 120 40.35 32.89 4.40
CA LYS A 120 40.90 32.04 5.46
C LYS A 120 40.16 32.21 6.79
N GLN A 121 39.81 33.45 7.16
CA GLN A 121 39.02 33.70 8.36
C GLN A 121 37.62 33.11 8.27
N SER A 122 36.96 33.26 7.11
CA SER A 122 35.65 32.65 6.86
C SER A 122 35.70 31.13 6.96
N LEU A 123 36.69 30.49 6.33
CA LEU A 123 36.87 29.04 6.38
C LEU A 123 37.13 28.53 7.81
N ASN A 124 37.91 29.25 8.61
CA ASN A 124 38.15 28.89 10.01
C ASN A 124 36.87 28.98 10.86
N ALA A 125 36.02 29.98 10.61
CA ALA A 125 34.74 30.11 11.29
C ALA A 125 33.78 28.97 10.91
N ASP A 126 33.74 28.59 9.63
CA ASP A 126 32.93 27.47 9.18
C ASP A 126 33.44 26.13 9.71
N PHE A 127 34.77 25.94 9.75
CA PHE A 127 35.38 24.76 10.36
C PHE A 127 35.01 24.62 11.83
N SER A 128 35.07 25.72 12.59
CA SER A 128 34.70 25.73 14.02
C SER A 128 33.23 25.33 14.24
N LYS A 129 32.32 25.80 13.37
CA LYS A 129 30.90 25.41 13.43
C LYS A 129 30.70 23.92 13.11
N LEU A 130 31.41 23.40 12.11
CA LEU A 130 31.39 21.99 11.75
C LEU A 130 31.89 21.11 12.90
N GLU A 131 32.96 21.53 13.58
CA GLU A 131 33.51 20.82 14.73
C GLU A 131 32.52 20.80 15.93
N GLU A 132 31.82 21.90 16.18
CA GLU A 132 30.76 21.97 17.19
C GLU A 132 29.59 21.03 16.86
N GLN A 133 29.14 21.01 15.60
CA GLN A 133 28.08 20.12 15.14
C GLN A 133 28.49 18.65 15.24
N PHE A 134 29.73 18.33 14.87
CA PHE A 134 30.28 16.98 14.99
C PHE A 134 30.22 16.50 16.45
N ASN A 135 30.69 17.32 17.39
CA ASN A 135 30.67 16.98 18.81
C ASN A 135 29.24 16.77 19.35
N LEU A 136 28.29 17.58 18.88
CA LEU A 136 26.88 17.44 19.25
C LEU A 136 26.25 16.14 18.74
N LEU A 137 26.59 15.73 17.51
CA LEU A 137 26.14 14.47 16.93
C LEU A 137 26.75 13.25 17.65
N VAL A 138 28.04 13.28 17.96
CA VAL A 138 28.72 12.20 18.73
C VAL A 138 28.07 12.02 20.11
N ASN A 139 27.72 13.11 20.78
CA ASN A 139 27.03 13.04 22.06
C ASN A 139 25.60 12.47 21.94
N LYS A 140 24.86 12.83 20.89
CA LYS A 140 23.54 12.26 20.60
C LYS A 140 23.62 10.76 20.30
N GLU A 141 24.60 10.34 19.51
CA GLU A 141 24.85 8.93 19.19
C GLU A 141 25.09 8.12 20.47
N ARG A 142 25.98 8.59 21.35
CA ARG A 142 26.24 7.94 22.64
C ARG A 142 24.98 7.80 23.50
N ASN A 143 24.14 8.82 23.55
CA ASN A 143 22.87 8.78 24.30
C ASN A 143 21.91 7.74 23.72
N ILE A 144 21.75 7.70 22.39
CA ILE A 144 20.89 6.72 21.72
C ILE A 144 21.41 5.30 21.97
N LEU A 145 22.72 5.09 21.88
CA LEU A 145 23.35 3.79 22.09
C LEU A 145 23.11 3.28 23.52
N SER A 146 23.19 4.16 24.52
CA SER A 146 22.82 3.86 25.91
C SER A 146 21.35 3.46 26.06
N ILE A 147 20.42 4.18 25.40
CA ILE A 147 18.99 3.83 25.39
C ILE A 147 18.78 2.45 24.75
N CYS A 148 19.41 2.18 23.61
CA CYS A 148 19.33 0.88 22.95
C CYS A 148 19.83 -0.26 23.85
N GLN A 149 20.97 -0.08 24.52
CA GLN A 149 21.51 -1.07 25.46
C GLN A 149 20.55 -1.36 26.61
N SER A 150 19.93 -0.33 27.21
CA SER A 150 18.95 -0.52 28.27
C SER A 150 17.67 -1.25 27.79
N LYS A 151 17.19 -0.97 26.57
CA LYS A 151 16.05 -1.67 25.97
C LYS A 151 16.37 -3.14 25.67
N VAL A 152 17.56 -3.44 25.17
CA VAL A 152 18.01 -4.83 24.93
C VAL A 152 18.01 -5.60 26.25
N LYS A 153 18.59 -5.03 27.32
CA LYS A 153 18.60 -5.67 28.64
C LYS A 153 17.18 -5.98 29.16
N ARG A 154 16.24 -5.05 28.99
CA ARG A 154 14.83 -5.27 29.36
C ARG A 154 14.16 -6.38 28.53
N LEU A 155 14.49 -6.51 27.25
CA LEU A 155 14.00 -7.59 26.40
C LEU A 155 14.55 -8.95 26.84
N GLU A 156 15.83 -9.03 27.19
CA GLU A 156 16.44 -10.26 27.73
C GLU A 156 15.78 -10.70 29.04
N GLU A 157 15.49 -9.75 29.93
CA GLU A 157 14.75 -10.01 31.18
C GLU A 157 13.34 -10.56 30.91
N LEU A 158 12.58 -9.96 29.99
CA LEU A 158 11.26 -10.43 29.59
C LEU A 158 11.28 -11.80 28.91
N GLN A 159 12.28 -12.07 28.07
CA GLN A 159 12.45 -13.38 27.43
C GLN A 159 12.74 -14.46 28.46
N SER A 160 13.59 -14.17 29.46
CA SER A 160 13.88 -15.07 30.58
C SER A 160 12.63 -15.36 31.41
N GLU A 161 11.81 -14.34 31.69
CA GLU A 161 10.55 -14.51 32.42
C GLU A 161 9.52 -15.33 31.64
N ASN A 162 9.37 -15.07 30.33
CA ASN A 162 8.50 -15.84 29.46
C ASN A 162 8.94 -17.31 29.37
N PHE A 163 10.25 -17.57 29.30
CA PHE A 163 10.77 -18.94 29.31
C PHE A 163 10.43 -19.66 30.63
N LYS A 164 10.53 -18.98 31.78
CA LYS A 164 10.11 -19.53 33.07
C LYS A 164 8.61 -19.87 33.08
N LYS A 165 7.74 -18.93 32.67
CA LYS A 165 6.28 -19.14 32.61
C LYS A 165 5.90 -20.27 31.64
N THR A 166 6.55 -20.33 30.48
CA THR A 166 6.32 -21.41 29.49
C THR A 166 6.69 -22.77 30.06
N ASN A 167 7.80 -22.87 30.79
CA ASN A 167 8.20 -24.09 31.47
C ASN A 167 7.26 -24.48 32.62
N GLU A 168 6.71 -23.51 33.35
CA GLU A 168 5.68 -23.77 34.37
C GLU A 168 4.41 -24.33 33.74
N VAL A 169 3.93 -23.74 32.63
CA VAL A 169 2.78 -24.24 31.87
C VAL A 169 3.03 -25.66 31.34
N ALA A 170 4.20 -25.90 30.74
CA ALA A 170 4.57 -27.23 30.25
C ALA A 170 4.58 -28.29 31.38
N LYS A 171 5.06 -27.92 32.59
CA LYS A 171 5.01 -28.80 33.77
C LYS A 171 3.58 -29.08 34.25
N MET A 172 2.66 -28.14 34.10
CA MET A 172 1.24 -28.35 34.45
C MET A 172 0.55 -29.32 33.50
N PHE A 173 0.90 -29.31 32.20
CA PHE A 173 0.35 -30.24 31.21
C PHE A 173 1.06 -31.62 31.19
N ALA A 174 2.30 -31.71 31.65
CA ALA A 174 3.03 -32.98 31.76
C ALA A 174 2.54 -33.87 32.92
N LYS A 175 1.89 -33.30 33.95
CA LYS A 175 1.22 -34.09 34.98
C LYS A 175 -0.09 -34.63 34.41
N VAL A 176 -0.14 -35.95 34.19
CA VAL A 176 -1.36 -36.70 33.84
C VAL A 176 -2.46 -36.34 34.83
N GLN A 177 -3.43 -35.53 34.39
CA GLN A 177 -4.61 -35.26 35.18
C GLN A 177 -5.51 -36.50 35.13
N SER A 178 -5.55 -37.23 36.25
CA SER A 178 -6.68 -38.08 36.60
C SER A 178 -7.83 -37.16 37.06
N PRO A 179 -9.07 -37.31 36.55
CA PRO A 179 -9.65 -38.51 35.95
C PRO A 179 -9.91 -38.44 34.42
N PRO A 180 -10.11 -39.59 33.75
CA PRO A 180 -10.27 -39.71 32.30
C PRO A 180 -11.60 -39.14 31.77
N LEU A 181 -11.54 -38.70 30.51
CA LEU A 181 -12.49 -37.88 29.74
C LEU A 181 -13.94 -38.38 29.56
N PHE A 182 -14.37 -39.47 30.19
CA PHE A 182 -15.70 -40.04 29.93
C PHE A 182 -16.62 -39.92 31.16
N MET A 183 -17.02 -38.68 31.48
CA MET A 183 -18.00 -38.36 32.54
C MET A 183 -19.38 -39.01 32.32
N HIS A 184 -19.75 -39.28 31.07
CA HIS A 184 -21.07 -39.77 30.65
C HIS A 184 -21.30 -41.27 30.88
N GLN A 185 -20.29 -42.00 31.36
CA GLN A 185 -20.43 -43.42 31.75
C GLN A 185 -20.67 -43.60 33.25
N LEU A 186 -20.74 -42.50 34.02
CA LEU A 186 -20.99 -42.53 35.46
C LEU A 186 -22.50 -42.52 35.75
N SER A 187 -22.90 -43.03 36.92
CA SER A 187 -24.28 -42.89 37.38
C SER A 187 -24.65 -41.40 37.48
N LEU A 188 -25.92 -41.07 37.23
CA LEU A 188 -26.39 -39.67 37.17
C LEU A 188 -25.99 -38.86 38.41
N ASP A 189 -26.04 -39.45 39.61
CA ASP A 189 -25.64 -38.78 40.84
C ASP A 189 -24.14 -38.47 40.91
N GLN A 190 -23.29 -39.39 40.42
CA GLN A 190 -21.84 -39.17 40.36
C GLN A 190 -21.45 -38.17 39.26
N TYR A 191 -22.22 -38.12 38.18
CA TYR A 191 -22.06 -37.12 37.12
C TYR A 191 -22.35 -35.71 37.62
N PHE A 192 -23.49 -35.49 38.29
CA PHE A 192 -23.85 -34.18 38.82
C PHE A 192 -22.87 -33.72 39.91
N SER A 193 -22.50 -34.60 40.84
CA SER A 193 -21.49 -34.32 41.87
C SER A 193 -20.14 -33.89 41.28
N LYS A 194 -19.65 -34.56 40.24
CA LYS A 194 -18.37 -34.21 39.61
C LYS A 194 -18.47 -32.99 38.71
N SER A 195 -19.62 -32.76 38.09
CA SER A 195 -19.89 -31.54 37.30
C SER A 195 -19.86 -30.31 38.19
N ASP A 196 -20.50 -30.37 39.36
CA ASP A 196 -20.49 -29.27 40.33
C ASP A 196 -19.09 -29.00 40.88
N PHE A 197 -18.32 -30.06 41.16
CA PHE A 197 -16.93 -29.94 41.59
C PHE A 197 -16.03 -29.31 40.50
N PHE A 198 -16.22 -29.71 39.23
CA PHE A 198 -15.53 -29.12 38.09
C PHE A 198 -15.89 -27.64 37.91
N MET A 199 -17.17 -27.28 37.99
CA MET A 199 -17.62 -25.90 37.86
C MET A 199 -17.08 -25.00 38.97
N GLN A 200 -16.98 -25.49 40.21
CA GLN A 200 -16.34 -24.76 41.30
C GLN A 200 -14.85 -24.56 41.07
N HIS A 201 -14.12 -25.60 40.65
CA HIS A 201 -12.69 -25.49 40.34
C HIS A 201 -12.42 -24.59 39.13
N PHE A 202 -13.25 -24.65 38.10
CA PHE A 202 -13.17 -23.79 36.93
C PHE A 202 -13.43 -22.31 37.30
N SER A 203 -14.42 -22.06 38.15
CA SER A 203 -14.72 -20.71 38.65
C SER A 203 -13.59 -20.13 39.51
N LEU A 204 -12.96 -20.97 40.36
CA LEU A 204 -11.76 -20.59 41.13
C LEU A 204 -10.56 -20.33 40.22
N TYR A 205 -10.35 -21.17 39.19
CA TYR A 205 -9.29 -21.00 38.20
C TYR A 205 -9.44 -19.68 37.43
N LEU A 206 -10.66 -19.36 36.99
CA LEU A 206 -10.95 -18.08 36.33
C LEU A 206 -10.71 -16.90 37.27
N LYS A 207 -11.18 -16.96 38.53
CA LYS A 207 -10.94 -15.88 39.52
C LYS A 207 -9.47 -15.69 39.87
N GLN A 208 -8.65 -16.76 39.90
CA GLN A 208 -7.24 -16.65 40.24
C GLN A 208 -6.36 -16.21 39.07
N ASN A 209 -6.66 -16.66 37.84
CA ASN A 209 -5.80 -16.44 36.68
C ASN A 209 -6.26 -15.30 35.76
N PHE A 210 -7.54 -14.93 35.81
CA PHE A 210 -8.11 -13.84 35.04
C PHE A 210 -8.63 -12.76 36.00
N LYS A 211 -7.71 -11.95 36.53
CA LYS A 211 -8.06 -10.62 37.06
C LYS A 211 -8.30 -9.70 35.87
N PHE A 212 -9.55 -9.57 35.44
CA PHE A 212 -9.94 -8.53 34.49
C PHE A 212 -9.84 -7.17 35.19
N GLN A 213 -8.68 -6.52 35.06
CA GLN A 213 -8.57 -5.07 35.18
C GLN A 213 -8.79 -4.51 33.77
N GLU A 214 -10.02 -4.09 33.48
CA GLU A 214 -10.45 -3.58 32.17
C GLU A 214 -9.77 -2.26 31.73
N ASN A 215 -8.81 -1.73 32.51
CA ASN A 215 -8.24 -0.39 32.27
C ASN A 215 -6.78 -0.37 31.74
N GLU A 216 -6.10 -1.51 31.57
CA GLU A 216 -4.68 -1.50 31.12
C GLU A 216 -4.46 -1.79 29.63
N PHE A 217 -5.42 -2.42 28.94
CA PHE A 217 -5.22 -2.80 27.54
C PHE A 217 -5.34 -1.64 26.55
N ASP A 218 -6.12 -0.60 26.87
CA ASP A 218 -6.38 0.52 25.94
C ASP A 218 -5.23 1.53 25.84
N ASN A 219 -4.39 1.66 26.87
CA ASN A 219 -3.22 2.56 26.82
C ASN A 219 -2.02 1.90 26.11
N SER A 220 -1.85 0.58 26.24
CA SER A 220 -0.70 -0.14 25.64
C SER A 220 -0.68 -0.10 24.10
N LEU A 221 -1.86 -0.12 23.46
CA LEU A 221 -2.00 -0.08 22.00
C LEU A 221 -1.70 1.31 21.44
N LYS A 222 -2.08 2.38 22.15
CA LYS A 222 -1.74 3.76 21.77
C LYS A 222 -0.26 4.04 21.96
N ASP A 223 0.34 3.60 23.07
CA ASP A 223 1.76 3.77 23.34
C ASP A 223 2.64 3.03 22.32
N LEU A 224 2.24 1.81 21.92
CA LEU A 224 2.94 1.03 20.87
C LEU A 224 2.87 1.70 19.50
N GLN A 225 1.75 2.37 19.19
CA GLN A 225 1.55 3.07 17.93
C GLN A 225 2.36 4.38 17.88
N GLU A 226 2.39 5.12 18.99
CA GLU A 226 3.19 6.33 19.14
C GLU A 226 4.70 6.04 19.11
N ASP A 227 5.14 4.94 19.72
CA ASP A 227 6.53 4.47 19.66
C ASP A 227 6.93 4.00 18.26
N ALA A 228 6.02 3.37 17.50
CA ALA A 228 6.25 3.00 16.11
C ALA A 228 6.40 4.21 15.19
N GLU A 229 5.61 5.27 15.42
CA GLU A 229 5.73 6.55 14.70
C GLU A 229 7.05 7.27 15.03
N LYS A 230 7.45 7.29 16.31
CA LYS A 230 8.75 7.81 16.77
C LYS A 230 9.92 7.04 16.17
N LEU A 231 9.82 5.71 16.06
CA LEU A 231 10.84 4.86 15.41
C LEU A 231 10.95 5.12 13.90
N ASN A 232 9.81 5.32 13.21
CA ASN A 232 9.81 5.64 11.79
C ASN A 232 10.39 7.03 11.49
N THR A 233 10.11 8.02 12.34
CA THR A 233 10.72 9.36 12.23
C THR A 233 12.21 9.31 12.51
N LEU A 234 12.65 8.55 13.52
CA LEU A 234 14.08 8.34 13.79
C LEU A 234 14.81 7.67 12.61
N LYS A 235 14.19 6.66 12.00
CA LYS A 235 14.73 5.96 10.82
C LYS A 235 14.89 6.90 9.61
N LYS A 236 13.94 7.82 9.40
CA LYS A 236 14.05 8.85 8.35
C LYS A 236 15.20 9.83 8.65
N LEU A 237 15.32 10.29 9.89
CA LEU A 237 16.39 11.20 10.31
C LEU A 237 17.78 10.56 10.17
N ILE A 238 17.95 9.29 10.54
CA ILE A 238 19.22 8.56 10.38
C ILE A 238 19.63 8.52 8.89
N LYS A 239 18.69 8.17 8.00
CA LYS A 239 18.96 8.18 6.55
C LYS A 239 19.36 9.56 6.03
N GLN A 240 18.76 10.61 6.57
CA GLN A 240 19.09 11.97 6.17
C GLN A 240 20.49 12.38 6.63
N TYR A 241 20.83 12.13 7.90
CA TYR A 241 22.18 12.40 8.42
C TYR A 241 23.27 11.58 7.73
N GLU A 242 22.97 10.34 7.36
CA GLU A 242 23.90 9.50 6.60
C GLU A 242 24.17 10.10 5.20
N MET A 243 23.14 10.62 4.54
CA MET A 243 23.28 11.30 3.26
C MET A 243 24.09 12.61 3.39
N ASP A 244 23.80 13.41 4.42
CA ASP A 244 24.52 14.66 4.70
C ASP A 244 26.01 14.38 4.98
N TYR A 245 26.33 13.32 5.73
CA TYR A 245 27.70 12.87 5.96
C TYR A 245 28.41 12.49 4.65
N PHE A 246 27.75 11.75 3.75
CA PHE A 246 28.34 11.38 2.47
C PHE A 246 28.59 12.60 1.58
N LEU A 247 27.67 13.55 1.55
CA LEU A 247 27.82 14.81 0.80
C LEU A 247 29.01 15.62 1.31
N GLU A 248 29.11 15.83 2.62
CA GLU A 248 30.22 16.59 3.21
C GLU A 248 31.57 15.88 3.05
N LYS A 249 31.59 14.55 3.18
CA LYS A 249 32.82 13.76 2.92
C LYS A 249 33.25 13.83 1.46
N ALA A 250 32.31 13.78 0.53
CA ALA A 250 32.59 13.93 -0.90
C ALA A 250 33.12 15.34 -1.20
N ARG A 251 32.50 16.37 -0.63
CA ARG A 251 32.93 17.77 -0.75
C ARG A 251 34.34 17.97 -0.20
N GLY A 252 34.61 17.47 1.02
CA GLY A 252 35.93 17.53 1.64
C GLY A 252 37.02 16.84 0.81
N ARG A 253 36.74 15.65 0.26
CA ARG A 253 37.68 14.97 -0.65
C ARG A 253 37.86 15.70 -1.98
N GLY A 254 36.79 16.29 -2.52
CA GLY A 254 36.86 17.11 -3.73
C GLY A 254 37.77 18.33 -3.51
N THR A 255 37.56 19.07 -2.42
CA THR A 255 38.39 20.22 -2.06
C THR A 255 39.84 19.80 -1.82
N GLN A 256 40.08 18.70 -1.09
CA GLN A 256 41.43 18.18 -0.88
C GLN A 256 42.12 17.81 -2.19
N GLY A 257 41.41 17.16 -3.13
CA GLY A 257 41.96 16.82 -4.44
C GLY A 257 42.32 18.05 -5.28
N VAL A 258 41.54 19.13 -5.19
CA VAL A 258 41.86 20.42 -5.83
C VAL A 258 43.09 21.05 -5.18
N VAL A 259 43.20 21.02 -3.86
CA VAL A 259 44.37 21.53 -3.11
C VAL A 259 45.63 20.73 -3.43
N ASP A 260 45.56 19.40 -3.45
CA ASP A 260 46.69 18.52 -3.79
C ASP A 260 47.12 18.68 -5.25
N GLY A 261 46.18 19.02 -6.16
CA GLY A 261 46.47 19.33 -7.56
C GLY A 261 47.09 20.71 -7.79
N LEU A 262 46.82 21.67 -6.90
CA LEU A 262 47.40 23.03 -6.91
C LEU A 262 48.70 23.05 -6.09
N ASP A 263 49.73 22.38 -6.60
CA ASP A 263 51.06 22.40 -6.01
C ASP A 263 51.80 23.70 -6.37
N LEU A 264 51.44 24.79 -5.68
CA LEU A 264 52.02 26.14 -5.87
C LEU A 264 53.53 26.19 -5.70
N THR A 265 54.15 25.15 -5.11
CA THR A 265 55.60 25.08 -4.94
C THR A 265 56.35 24.73 -6.24
N LYS A 266 55.66 24.13 -7.22
CA LYS A 266 56.22 23.75 -8.52
C LYS A 266 56.18 24.86 -9.57
N ILE A 267 55.31 25.86 -9.40
CA ILE A 267 55.20 26.98 -10.32
C ILE A 267 56.35 27.95 -10.05
N HIS A 268 57.41 27.88 -10.86
CA HIS A 268 58.54 28.80 -10.84
C HIS A 268 58.64 29.53 -12.17
N ALA A 269 57.90 30.63 -12.30
CA ALA A 269 58.03 31.52 -13.45
C ALA A 269 58.96 32.67 -13.09
N ILE A 270 60.19 32.64 -13.63
CA ILE A 270 61.21 33.68 -13.42
C ILE A 270 61.34 34.56 -14.68
N SER A 271 60.79 34.10 -15.81
CA SER A 271 60.75 34.81 -17.09
C SER A 271 59.34 34.79 -17.72
N LEU A 272 59.09 35.69 -18.67
CA LEU A 272 57.81 35.76 -19.39
C LEU A 272 57.51 34.47 -20.17
N SER A 273 58.55 33.85 -20.75
CA SER A 273 58.44 32.57 -21.45
C SER A 273 58.13 31.40 -20.53
N ASP A 274 58.63 31.43 -19.29
CA ASP A 274 58.24 30.41 -18.29
C ASP A 274 56.77 30.58 -17.92
N MET A 275 56.29 31.83 -17.81
CA MET A 275 54.88 32.13 -17.54
C MET A 275 53.95 31.64 -18.66
N GLU A 276 54.33 31.82 -19.93
CA GLU A 276 53.59 31.29 -21.08
C GLU A 276 53.54 29.76 -21.10
N ARG A 277 54.64 29.09 -20.73
CA ARG A 277 54.69 27.63 -20.62
C ARG A 277 53.78 27.11 -19.50
N GLU A 278 53.93 27.66 -18.29
CA GLU A 278 53.14 27.25 -17.12
C GLU A 278 51.63 27.51 -17.33
N THR A 279 51.26 28.63 -17.96
CA THR A 279 49.85 28.91 -18.29
C THR A 279 49.29 27.95 -19.33
N HIS A 280 50.10 27.55 -20.33
CA HIS A 280 49.69 26.53 -21.29
C HIS A 280 49.53 25.14 -20.64
N GLU A 281 50.44 24.74 -19.76
CA GLU A 281 50.35 23.47 -19.03
C GLU A 281 49.12 23.44 -18.10
N LEU A 282 48.85 24.52 -17.39
CA LEU A 282 47.62 24.66 -16.59
C LEU A 282 46.35 24.59 -17.45
N ALA A 283 46.35 25.18 -18.65
CA ALA A 283 45.22 25.09 -19.56
C ALA A 283 44.96 23.65 -20.03
N VAL A 284 46.01 22.87 -20.30
CA VAL A 284 45.91 21.45 -20.65
C VAL A 284 45.38 20.61 -19.49
N VAL A 285 45.86 20.85 -18.27
CA VAL A 285 45.36 20.18 -17.06
C VAL A 285 43.88 20.49 -16.82
N ASN A 286 43.47 21.75 -17.01
CA ASN A 286 42.10 22.17 -16.83
C ASN A 286 41.15 21.50 -17.87
N ALA A 287 41.57 21.45 -19.14
CA ALA A 287 40.82 20.74 -20.19
C ALA A 287 40.70 19.23 -19.91
N HIS A 288 41.74 18.62 -19.33
CA HIS A 288 41.69 17.23 -18.89
C HIS A 288 40.72 17.02 -17.72
N GLN A 289 40.73 17.92 -16.72
CA GLN A 289 39.80 17.87 -15.58
C GLN A 289 38.34 18.04 -16.01
N GLU A 290 38.05 18.90 -17.00
CA GLU A 290 36.70 19.00 -17.58
C GLU A 290 36.24 17.69 -18.24
N MET A 291 37.12 16.99 -18.94
CA MET A 291 36.80 15.68 -19.53
C MET A 291 36.51 14.63 -18.43
N VAL A 292 37.32 14.61 -17.38
CA VAL A 292 37.12 13.70 -16.23
C VAL A 292 35.80 14.02 -15.51
N GLN A 293 35.46 15.30 -15.33
CA GLN A 293 34.19 15.71 -14.74
C GLN A 293 33.00 15.24 -15.58
N LYS A 294 33.06 15.40 -16.92
CA LYS A 294 32.00 14.93 -17.82
C LYS A 294 31.83 13.41 -17.74
N ALA A 295 32.92 12.65 -17.70
CA ALA A 295 32.86 11.20 -17.54
C ALA A 295 32.24 10.80 -16.19
N LEU A 296 32.65 11.42 -15.08
CA LEU A 296 32.10 11.19 -13.75
C LEU A 296 30.60 11.53 -13.66
N MET A 297 30.15 12.59 -14.35
CA MET A 297 28.72 12.94 -14.41
C MET A 297 27.89 11.86 -15.11
N VAL A 298 28.40 11.31 -16.22
CA VAL A 298 27.73 10.20 -16.93
C VAL A 298 27.68 8.96 -16.05
N ASP A 299 28.75 8.63 -15.34
CA ASP A 299 28.77 7.51 -14.40
C ASP A 299 27.80 7.70 -13.24
N LEU A 300 27.69 8.92 -12.72
CA LEU A 300 26.72 9.27 -11.67
C LEU A 300 25.28 9.11 -12.16
N GLU A 301 24.97 9.61 -13.36
CA GLU A 301 23.64 9.45 -13.96
C GLU A 301 23.27 7.97 -14.15
N ASN A 302 24.22 7.15 -14.62
CA ASN A 302 24.03 5.71 -14.75
C ASN A 302 23.76 5.04 -13.39
N LEU A 303 24.52 5.39 -12.35
CA LEU A 303 24.31 4.88 -10.99
C LEU A 303 22.95 5.29 -10.42
N VAL A 304 22.53 6.54 -10.63
CA VAL A 304 21.20 7.03 -10.21
C VAL A 304 20.10 6.23 -10.93
N HIS A 305 20.26 5.96 -12.21
CA HIS A 305 19.30 5.17 -12.99
C HIS A 305 19.21 3.73 -12.48
N GLN A 306 20.35 3.07 -12.23
CA GLN A 306 20.41 1.72 -11.65
C GLN A 306 19.76 1.67 -10.27
N GLN A 307 20.04 2.67 -9.42
CA GLN A 307 19.45 2.76 -8.10
C GLN A 307 17.92 2.92 -8.16
N ALA A 308 17.42 3.76 -9.08
CA ALA A 308 15.99 3.92 -9.30
C ALA A 308 15.34 2.60 -9.76
N GLN A 309 15.98 1.87 -10.67
CA GLN A 309 15.53 0.55 -11.10
C GLN A 309 15.45 -0.44 -9.93
N HIS A 310 16.49 -0.52 -9.09
CA HIS A 310 16.48 -1.40 -7.92
C HIS A 310 15.39 -1.04 -6.90
N ILE A 311 15.09 0.24 -6.71
CA ILE A 311 13.97 0.67 -5.85
C ILE A 311 12.64 0.16 -6.40
N ILE A 312 12.43 0.26 -7.72
CA ILE A 312 11.22 -0.27 -8.38
C ILE A 312 11.12 -1.79 -8.19
N GLU A 313 12.21 -2.51 -8.45
CA GLU A 313 12.28 -3.97 -8.27
C GLU A 313 11.96 -4.40 -6.83
N MET A 314 12.53 -3.70 -5.84
CA MET A 314 12.29 -3.97 -4.42
C MET A 314 10.83 -3.73 -4.04
N ASN A 315 10.23 -2.63 -4.50
CA ASN A 315 8.81 -2.33 -4.27
C ASN A 315 7.88 -3.38 -4.91
N LEU A 316 8.19 -3.83 -6.13
CA LEU A 316 7.46 -4.89 -6.82
C LEU A 316 7.56 -6.22 -6.05
N TYR A 317 8.74 -6.53 -5.52
CA TYR A 317 8.96 -7.71 -4.69
C TYR A 317 8.15 -7.66 -3.39
N GLU A 318 8.20 -6.54 -2.65
CA GLU A 318 7.40 -6.37 -1.42
C GLU A 318 5.89 -6.48 -1.70
N ASN A 319 5.40 -5.85 -2.77
CA ASN A 319 4.00 -5.94 -3.16
C ASN A 319 3.57 -7.39 -3.46
N THR A 320 4.43 -8.14 -4.15
CA THR A 320 4.18 -9.54 -4.48
C THR A 320 4.18 -10.40 -3.22
N LYS A 321 5.11 -10.16 -2.30
CA LYS A 321 5.18 -10.83 -0.99
C LYS A 321 3.91 -10.60 -0.17
N GLU A 322 3.40 -9.36 -0.12
CA GLU A 322 2.15 -9.06 0.57
C GLU A 322 0.92 -9.70 -0.09
N LYS A 323 0.86 -9.72 -1.42
CA LYS A 323 -0.21 -10.43 -2.16
C LYS A 323 -0.20 -11.92 -1.84
N LEU A 324 0.98 -12.53 -1.77
CA LEU A 324 1.15 -13.94 -1.44
C LEU A 324 0.75 -14.22 0.02
N GLY A 325 1.16 -13.37 0.95
CA GLY A 325 0.72 -13.45 2.35
C GLY A 325 -0.80 -13.33 2.52
N ARG A 326 -1.46 -12.45 1.75
CA ARG A 326 -2.93 -12.35 1.71
C ARG A 326 -3.58 -13.58 1.10
N ALA A 327 -2.98 -14.20 0.09
CA ALA A 327 -3.47 -15.44 -0.50
C ALA A 327 -3.35 -16.61 0.49
N GLN A 328 -2.22 -16.71 1.20
CA GLN A 328 -1.99 -17.75 2.20
C GLN A 328 -2.97 -17.64 3.37
N LYS A 329 -3.21 -16.43 3.91
CA LYS A 329 -4.25 -16.22 4.94
C LYS A 329 -5.65 -16.60 4.46
N ARG A 330 -6.00 -16.29 3.21
CA ARG A 330 -7.28 -16.72 2.62
C ARG A 330 -7.38 -18.24 2.52
N HIS A 331 -6.29 -18.90 2.15
CA HIS A 331 -6.23 -20.35 2.09
C HIS A 331 -6.39 -21.00 3.48
N GLU A 332 -5.70 -20.49 4.49
CA GLU A 332 -5.85 -20.94 5.89
C GLU A 332 -7.29 -20.76 6.40
N ASN A 333 -7.91 -19.60 6.13
CA ASN A 333 -9.30 -19.36 6.49
C ASN A 333 -10.26 -20.32 5.79
N ASN A 334 -10.05 -20.60 4.50
CA ASN A 334 -10.85 -21.58 3.76
C ASN A 334 -10.69 -22.99 4.33
N SER A 335 -9.49 -23.37 4.77
CA SER A 335 -9.23 -24.65 5.42
C SER A 335 -9.98 -24.75 6.75
N ILE A 336 -9.93 -23.70 7.59
CA ILE A 336 -10.67 -23.66 8.86
C ILE A 336 -12.17 -23.73 8.60
N LEU A 337 -12.68 -22.95 7.65
CA LEU A 337 -14.10 -22.96 7.29
C LEU A 337 -14.55 -24.34 6.79
N SER A 338 -13.74 -24.99 5.96
CA SER A 338 -14.02 -26.35 5.47
C SER A 338 -14.11 -27.35 6.62
N GLN A 339 -13.21 -27.25 7.61
CA GLN A 339 -13.27 -28.08 8.82
C GLN A 339 -14.54 -27.82 9.63
N VAL A 340 -14.93 -26.55 9.81
CA VAL A 340 -16.16 -26.17 10.51
C VAL A 340 -17.38 -26.74 9.78
N ILE A 341 -17.46 -26.58 8.46
CA ILE A 341 -18.55 -27.14 7.65
C ILE A 341 -18.59 -28.66 7.79
N SER A 342 -17.45 -29.34 7.71
CA SER A 342 -17.37 -30.79 7.88
C SER A 342 -17.86 -31.23 9.26
N ASN A 343 -17.48 -30.53 10.33
CA ASN A 343 -17.93 -30.81 11.68
C ASN A 343 -19.44 -30.58 11.84
N VAL A 344 -19.98 -29.50 11.26
CA VAL A 344 -21.42 -29.20 11.27
C VAL A 344 -22.22 -30.26 10.52
N LEU A 345 -21.73 -30.71 9.37
CA LEU A 345 -22.35 -31.80 8.61
C LEU A 345 -22.34 -33.11 9.41
N SER A 346 -21.21 -33.48 10.00
CA SER A 346 -21.13 -34.67 10.87
C SER A 346 -22.08 -34.57 12.07
N ASN A 347 -22.19 -33.40 12.71
CA ASN A 347 -23.15 -33.18 13.78
C ASN A 347 -24.60 -33.30 13.30
N ALA A 348 -24.92 -32.77 12.11
CA ALA A 348 -26.24 -32.90 11.52
C ALA A 348 -26.59 -34.36 11.21
N GLU A 349 -25.64 -35.15 10.72
CA GLU A 349 -25.79 -36.59 10.52
C GLU A 349 -26.04 -37.33 11.84
N LEU A 350 -25.28 -37.01 12.90
CA LEU A 350 -25.49 -37.59 14.22
C LEU A 350 -26.86 -37.24 14.81
N ILE A 351 -27.32 -35.99 14.65
CA ILE A 351 -28.66 -35.57 15.07
C ILE A 351 -29.72 -36.33 14.27
N TRP A 352 -29.53 -36.49 12.97
CA TRP A 352 -30.45 -37.25 12.12
C TRP A 352 -30.55 -38.72 12.56
N ILE A 353 -29.42 -39.38 12.82
CA ILE A 353 -29.38 -40.74 13.38
C ILE A 353 -30.12 -40.78 14.72
N GLY A 354 -29.92 -39.79 15.59
CA GLY A 354 -30.62 -39.68 16.88
C GLY A 354 -32.14 -39.58 16.71
N ILE A 355 -32.62 -38.71 15.81
CA ILE A 355 -34.05 -38.57 15.48
C ILE A 355 -34.59 -39.90 14.95
N GLN A 356 -33.84 -40.58 14.09
CA GLN A 356 -34.27 -41.84 13.49
C GLN A 356 -34.37 -42.96 14.53
N LEU A 357 -33.41 -43.04 15.45
CA LEU A 357 -33.45 -43.97 16.59
C LEU A 357 -34.61 -43.65 17.55
N ASP A 358 -34.91 -42.37 17.80
CA ASP A 358 -36.07 -41.97 18.60
C ASP A 358 -37.40 -42.32 17.91
N LEU A 359 -37.48 -42.15 16.59
CA LEU A 359 -38.63 -42.57 15.79
C LEU A 359 -38.77 -44.10 15.81
N GLU A 360 -37.68 -44.85 15.67
CA GLU A 360 -37.68 -46.30 15.81
C GLU A 360 -38.05 -46.73 17.22
N LYS A 361 -37.61 -46.03 18.27
CA LYS A 361 -38.01 -46.28 19.66
C LYS A 361 -39.50 -46.00 19.89
N LYS A 362 -40.05 -44.94 19.27
CA LYS A 362 -41.49 -44.66 19.27
C LYS A 362 -42.27 -45.70 18.48
N HIS A 363 -41.73 -46.19 17.36
CA HIS A 363 -42.32 -47.23 16.54
C HIS A 363 -42.29 -48.60 17.21
N ASN A 364 -41.21 -48.91 17.92
CA ASN A 364 -40.98 -50.14 18.68
C ASN A 364 -41.55 -50.07 20.11
N HIS A 365 -42.23 -48.98 20.49
CA HIS A 365 -43.04 -48.97 21.69
C HIS A 365 -44.22 -49.91 21.43
N PHE A 366 -44.14 -51.13 21.96
CA PHE A 366 -45.26 -52.06 21.98
C PHE A 366 -46.37 -51.43 22.82
N ASP A 367 -47.28 -50.74 22.13
CA ASP A 367 -48.45 -50.09 22.72
C ASP A 367 -49.45 -51.19 23.12
N ASN A 368 -49.30 -51.67 24.36
CA ASN A 368 -50.19 -52.64 24.99
C ASN A 368 -51.42 -51.96 25.62
N SER A 369 -51.80 -50.76 25.18
CA SER A 369 -53.03 -50.12 25.61
C SER A 369 -54.24 -50.97 25.23
N GLU A 370 -55.23 -51.05 26.13
CA GLU A 370 -56.51 -51.74 25.86
C GLU A 370 -57.20 -51.18 24.62
N GLU A 371 -56.97 -49.90 24.32
CA GLU A 371 -57.49 -49.21 23.16
C GLU A 371 -56.89 -49.76 21.85
N LEU A 372 -55.59 -50.08 21.80
CA LEU A 372 -54.97 -50.71 20.63
C LEU A 372 -55.40 -52.17 20.47
N LYS A 373 -55.61 -52.92 21.57
CA LYS A 373 -56.19 -54.28 21.52
C LYS A 373 -57.63 -54.25 21.00
N SER A 374 -58.44 -53.29 21.46
CA SER A 374 -59.81 -53.07 20.98
C SER A 374 -59.81 -52.70 19.50
N GLN A 375 -58.95 -51.77 19.07
CA GLN A 375 -58.83 -51.41 17.65
C GLN A 375 -58.29 -52.55 16.80
N SER A 376 -57.36 -53.36 17.31
CA SER A 376 -56.85 -54.55 16.63
C SER A 376 -57.94 -55.60 16.47
N GLN A 377 -58.77 -55.83 17.49
CA GLN A 377 -59.93 -56.72 17.41
C GLN A 377 -61.00 -56.20 16.44
N LEU A 378 -61.30 -54.90 16.46
CA LEU A 378 -62.22 -54.27 15.51
C LEU A 378 -61.66 -54.34 14.07
N CYS A 379 -60.35 -54.16 13.89
CA CYS A 379 -59.68 -54.32 12.60
C CYS A 379 -59.73 -55.77 12.13
N LEU A 380 -59.49 -56.75 13.01
CA LEU A 380 -59.63 -58.17 12.72
C LEU A 380 -61.07 -58.54 12.36
N GLN A 381 -62.08 -58.03 13.08
CA GLN A 381 -63.49 -58.17 12.71
C GLN A 381 -63.77 -57.54 11.36
N ARG A 382 -63.22 -56.36 11.07
CA ARG A 382 -63.40 -55.68 9.78
C ARG A 382 -62.70 -56.43 8.64
N ILE A 383 -61.54 -57.03 8.88
CA ILE A 383 -60.84 -57.91 7.95
C ILE A 383 -61.64 -59.20 7.73
N GLN A 384 -62.23 -59.78 8.77
CA GLN A 384 -63.14 -60.93 8.65
C GLN A 384 -64.39 -60.56 7.85
N LEU A 385 -65.01 -59.41 8.11
CA LEU A 385 -66.13 -58.90 7.32
C LEU A 385 -65.72 -58.65 5.86
N MET A 386 -64.56 -58.06 5.60
CA MET A 386 -64.05 -57.87 4.23
C MET A 386 -63.69 -59.19 3.55
N ARG A 387 -63.19 -60.19 4.28
CA ARG A 387 -62.99 -61.56 3.77
C ARG A 387 -64.33 -62.23 3.45
N ASN A 388 -65.35 -62.03 4.28
CA ASN A 388 -66.71 -62.54 4.06
C ASN A 388 -67.40 -61.84 2.86
N VAL A 389 -67.13 -60.55 2.65
CA VAL A 389 -67.59 -59.79 1.47
C VAL A 389 -66.80 -60.21 0.22
N ALA A 390 -65.50 -60.47 0.33
CA ALA A 390 -64.69 -60.98 -0.77
C ALA A 390 -65.07 -62.42 -1.17
N SER A 391 -65.48 -63.26 -0.22
CA SER A 391 -66.03 -64.60 -0.50
C SER A 391 -67.43 -64.54 -1.11
N ASN A 392 -68.18 -63.46 -0.88
CA ASN A 392 -69.46 -63.17 -1.54
C ASN A 392 -69.21 -62.34 -2.81
N THR A 393 -68.54 -62.94 -3.79
CA THR A 393 -68.11 -62.29 -5.05
C THR A 393 -69.25 -61.98 -6.03
N SER A 394 -70.51 -62.01 -5.58
CA SER A 394 -71.71 -61.79 -6.40
C SER A 394 -72.50 -60.55 -6.02
N ASP A 395 -71.89 -59.59 -5.30
CA ASP A 395 -72.57 -58.33 -4.95
C ASP A 395 -72.41 -57.32 -6.10
N ILE A 396 -73.53 -57.00 -6.76
CA ILE A 396 -73.62 -56.19 -8.00
C ILE A 396 -72.88 -54.86 -7.88
N LEU A 397 -72.89 -54.25 -6.70
CA LEU A 397 -72.25 -52.97 -6.42
C LEU A 397 -70.72 -53.05 -6.46
N SER A 398 -70.14 -54.17 -6.04
CA SER A 398 -68.69 -54.38 -6.05
C SER A 398 -68.17 -54.55 -7.49
N VAL A 399 -68.91 -55.29 -8.32
CA VAL A 399 -68.62 -55.47 -9.75
C VAL A 399 -68.72 -54.15 -10.51
N GLU A 400 -69.76 -53.35 -10.25
CA GLU A 400 -69.94 -52.05 -10.91
C GLU A 400 -68.82 -51.06 -10.53
N PHE A 401 -68.41 -51.04 -9.26
CA PHE A 401 -67.30 -50.22 -8.78
C PHE A 401 -65.97 -50.64 -9.41
N ILE A 402 -65.63 -51.93 -9.40
CA ILE A 402 -64.42 -52.47 -10.02
C ILE A 402 -64.38 -52.13 -11.51
N THR A 403 -65.50 -52.29 -12.22
CA THR A 403 -65.58 -51.99 -13.66
C THR A 403 -65.33 -50.51 -13.94
N LYS A 404 -65.88 -49.59 -13.12
CA LYS A 404 -65.60 -48.14 -13.25
C LYS A 404 -64.14 -47.82 -12.96
N VAL A 405 -63.55 -48.40 -11.92
CA VAL A 405 -62.15 -48.18 -11.56
C VAL A 405 -61.22 -48.70 -12.66
N ILE A 406 -61.47 -49.89 -13.21
CA ILE A 406 -60.71 -50.45 -14.35
C ILE A 406 -60.82 -49.54 -15.57
N LYS A 407 -62.01 -49.04 -15.88
CA LYS A 407 -62.21 -48.10 -17.00
C LYS A 407 -61.40 -46.81 -16.83
N HIS A 408 -61.36 -46.25 -15.62
CA HIS A 408 -60.58 -45.04 -15.35
C HIS A 408 -59.07 -45.30 -15.31
N LEU A 409 -58.64 -46.42 -14.73
CA LEU A 409 -57.23 -46.81 -14.69
C LEU A 409 -56.68 -47.14 -16.08
N SER A 410 -57.44 -47.87 -16.90
CA SER A 410 -57.04 -48.21 -18.28
C SER A 410 -57.00 -47.02 -19.25
N LEU A 411 -57.66 -45.90 -18.92
CA LEU A 411 -57.50 -44.65 -19.66
C LEU A 411 -56.12 -44.03 -19.45
N HIS A 412 -55.48 -44.27 -18.30
CA HIS A 412 -54.22 -43.65 -17.92
C HIS A 412 -53.02 -44.61 -17.92
N LEU A 413 -53.27 -45.88 -17.62
CA LEU A 413 -52.34 -46.97 -17.74
C LEU A 413 -52.51 -47.57 -19.15
N GLN A 414 -51.44 -47.69 -19.92
CA GLN A 414 -51.45 -48.25 -21.28
C GLN A 414 -51.78 -49.77 -21.32
N HIS A 415 -52.34 -50.31 -20.25
CA HIS A 415 -52.74 -51.71 -20.11
C HIS A 415 -54.01 -51.82 -19.24
N GLN A 416 -54.76 -52.90 -19.41
CA GLN A 416 -55.99 -53.13 -18.67
C GLN A 416 -55.71 -53.87 -17.34
N PRO A 417 -56.06 -53.31 -16.17
CA PRO A 417 -55.91 -54.01 -14.90
C PRO A 417 -56.78 -55.28 -14.82
N ARG A 418 -56.33 -56.29 -14.07
CA ARG A 418 -57.14 -57.51 -13.82
C ARG A 418 -58.41 -57.16 -13.02
N GLY A 419 -59.50 -57.88 -13.28
CA GLY A 419 -60.87 -57.72 -12.73
C GLY A 419 -61.04 -57.91 -11.22
N GLU A 420 -59.96 -57.86 -10.44
CA GLU A 420 -59.96 -58.10 -9.00
C GLU A 420 -59.73 -56.79 -8.24
N VAL A 421 -60.43 -56.61 -7.12
CA VAL A 421 -60.30 -55.41 -6.26
C VAL A 421 -58.85 -55.17 -5.87
N LYS A 422 -58.13 -56.24 -5.50
CA LYS A 422 -56.72 -56.16 -5.07
C LYS A 422 -55.80 -55.70 -6.20
N ALA A 423 -56.01 -56.20 -7.41
CA ALA A 423 -55.25 -55.79 -8.58
C ALA A 423 -55.54 -54.33 -8.97
N CYS A 424 -56.81 -53.90 -8.90
CA CYS A 424 -57.19 -52.52 -9.17
C CYS A 424 -56.57 -51.54 -8.17
N LEU A 425 -56.55 -51.88 -6.87
CA LEU A 425 -55.93 -51.05 -5.84
C LEU A 425 -54.42 -50.95 -6.02
N HIS A 426 -53.75 -52.05 -6.38
CA HIS A 426 -52.32 -52.04 -6.66
C HIS A 426 -51.96 -51.16 -7.86
N GLU A 427 -52.70 -51.28 -8.96
CA GLU A 427 -52.50 -50.45 -10.15
C GLU A 427 -52.83 -48.98 -9.90
N TYR A 428 -53.84 -48.68 -9.07
CA TYR A 428 -54.13 -47.32 -8.63
C TYR A 428 -52.98 -46.73 -7.80
N GLU A 429 -52.42 -47.48 -6.85
CA GLU A 429 -51.29 -47.01 -6.04
C GLU A 429 -50.04 -46.76 -6.89
N LYS A 430 -49.80 -47.62 -7.90
CA LYS A 430 -48.74 -47.42 -8.89
C LYS A 430 -48.98 -46.16 -9.72
N PHE A 431 -50.21 -45.95 -10.20
CA PHE A 431 -50.60 -44.73 -10.92
C PHE A 431 -50.36 -43.48 -10.07
N VAL A 432 -50.79 -43.47 -8.81
CA VAL A 432 -50.60 -42.34 -7.88
C VAL A 432 -49.11 -42.03 -7.68
N ARG A 433 -48.26 -43.06 -7.54
CA ARG A 433 -46.80 -42.88 -7.44
C ARG A 433 -46.21 -42.25 -8.70
N LEU A 434 -46.56 -42.76 -9.87
CA LEU A 434 -46.10 -42.22 -11.16
C LEU A 434 -46.59 -40.79 -11.40
N PHE A 435 -47.85 -40.51 -11.06
CA PHE A 435 -48.44 -39.19 -11.14
C PHE A 435 -47.74 -38.21 -10.22
N ASN A 436 -47.49 -38.57 -8.95
CA ASN A 436 -46.75 -37.73 -8.01
C ASN A 436 -45.31 -37.50 -8.44
N TYR A 437 -44.64 -38.51 -9.02
CA TYR A 437 -43.30 -38.34 -9.57
C TYR A 437 -43.30 -37.32 -10.72
N ALA A 438 -44.23 -37.43 -11.67
CA ALA A 438 -44.38 -36.50 -12.78
C ALA A 438 -44.76 -35.08 -12.31
N LEU A 439 -45.68 -34.98 -11.36
CA LEU A 439 -46.15 -33.72 -10.79
C LEU A 439 -45.06 -33.03 -9.98
N ASN A 440 -44.26 -33.77 -9.21
CA ASN A 440 -43.10 -33.24 -8.52
C ASN A 440 -42.00 -32.83 -9.51
N GLY A 441 -41.79 -33.57 -10.60
CA GLY A 441 -40.88 -33.17 -11.69
C GLY A 441 -41.29 -31.85 -12.35
N LEU A 442 -42.59 -31.66 -12.58
CA LEU A 442 -43.19 -30.43 -13.10
C LEU A 442 -43.09 -29.27 -12.11
N LEU A 443 -43.48 -29.48 -10.84
CA LEU A 443 -43.47 -28.45 -9.80
C LEU A 443 -42.05 -28.01 -9.40
N SER A 444 -41.12 -28.96 -9.32
CA SER A 444 -39.72 -28.67 -8.99
C SER A 444 -38.96 -28.02 -10.14
N GLY A 445 -39.54 -27.99 -11.33
CA GLY A 445 -38.90 -27.43 -12.53
C GLY A 445 -37.63 -28.18 -12.94
N LYS A 446 -37.29 -29.35 -12.36
CA LYS A 446 -36.00 -30.02 -12.61
C LYS A 446 -35.75 -30.31 -14.09
N HIS A 447 -36.75 -30.80 -14.81
CA HIS A 447 -36.61 -31.05 -16.25
C HIS A 447 -36.52 -29.76 -17.08
N TYR A 448 -37.16 -28.69 -16.61
CA TYR A 448 -37.06 -27.36 -17.23
C TYR A 448 -35.73 -26.68 -16.92
N ALA A 449 -35.20 -26.86 -15.72
CA ALA A 449 -33.92 -26.32 -15.27
C ALA A 449 -32.77 -26.89 -16.11
N THR A 450 -32.75 -28.19 -16.37
CA THR A 450 -31.73 -28.79 -17.25
C THR A 450 -31.82 -28.27 -18.68
N ILE A 451 -33.03 -28.05 -19.21
CA ILE A 451 -33.21 -27.49 -20.55
C ILE A 451 -32.81 -26.01 -20.60
N LEU A 452 -33.13 -25.23 -19.55
CA LEU A 452 -32.71 -23.84 -19.42
C LEU A 452 -31.19 -23.72 -19.29
N GLU A 453 -30.57 -24.57 -18.49
CA GLU A 453 -29.12 -24.62 -18.32
C GLU A 453 -28.43 -24.93 -19.65
N LYS A 454 -28.96 -25.87 -20.46
CA LYS A 454 -28.47 -26.11 -21.81
C LYS A 454 -28.74 -24.96 -22.78
N LEU A 455 -29.85 -24.25 -22.64
CA LEU A 455 -30.13 -23.04 -23.42
C LEU A 455 -29.18 -21.89 -23.06
N ASP A 456 -28.85 -21.72 -21.78
CA ASP A 456 -27.91 -20.71 -21.30
C ASP A 456 -26.47 -21.04 -21.73
N GLU A 457 -26.07 -22.32 -21.67
CA GLU A 457 -24.81 -22.79 -22.24
C GLU A 457 -24.73 -22.47 -23.75
N ILE A 458 -25.79 -22.75 -24.51
CA ILE A 458 -25.86 -22.45 -25.95
C ILE A 458 -25.77 -20.95 -26.21
N ASN A 459 -26.52 -20.12 -25.47
CA ASN A 459 -26.46 -18.65 -25.59
C ASN A 459 -25.08 -18.09 -25.23
N HIS A 460 -24.42 -18.66 -24.22
CA HIS A 460 -23.06 -18.25 -23.84
C HIS A 460 -22.06 -18.57 -24.96
N ILE A 461 -22.11 -19.79 -25.50
CA ILE A 461 -21.29 -20.21 -26.64
C ILE A 461 -21.58 -19.32 -27.85
N GLU A 462 -22.85 -19.02 -28.15
CA GLU A 462 -23.25 -18.10 -29.21
C GLU A 462 -22.63 -16.72 -29.01
N THR A 463 -22.69 -16.16 -27.79
CA THR A 463 -22.16 -14.83 -27.48
C THR A 463 -20.65 -14.76 -27.68
N VAL A 464 -19.92 -15.80 -27.26
CA VAL A 464 -18.47 -15.90 -27.44
C VAL A 464 -18.11 -16.04 -28.92
N LEU A 465 -18.84 -16.87 -29.67
CA LEU A 465 -18.60 -17.09 -31.09
C LEU A 465 -19.09 -15.94 -31.98
N ARG A 466 -19.92 -15.04 -31.46
CA ARG A 466 -20.51 -13.91 -32.20
C ARG A 466 -19.43 -12.99 -32.78
N SER A 467 -18.42 -12.60 -32.01
CA SER A 467 -17.33 -11.76 -32.53
C SER A 467 -16.49 -12.50 -33.59
N PHE A 468 -16.29 -13.80 -33.45
CA PHE A 468 -15.51 -14.59 -34.42
C PHE A 468 -16.22 -14.79 -35.77
N VAL A 469 -17.56 -14.72 -35.79
CA VAL A 469 -18.35 -14.87 -37.02
C VAL A 469 -18.71 -13.53 -37.66
N TYR A 470 -18.92 -12.48 -36.87
CA TYR A 470 -19.33 -11.16 -37.37
C TYR A 470 -18.15 -10.16 -37.53
N ASP A 471 -17.01 -10.35 -36.84
CA ASP A 471 -15.79 -9.53 -36.96
C ASP A 471 -14.59 -10.32 -37.55
N GLY A 472 -14.86 -11.44 -38.24
CA GLY A 472 -13.83 -12.26 -38.88
C GLY A 472 -13.28 -11.63 -40.19
N PRO A 473 -12.09 -12.06 -40.67
CA PRO A 473 -11.41 -11.50 -41.85
C PRO A 473 -12.15 -11.69 -43.19
N VAL A 474 -13.28 -12.38 -43.17
CA VAL A 474 -14.19 -12.55 -44.30
C VAL A 474 -15.48 -11.88 -43.87
N ASN A 475 -15.72 -10.63 -44.29
CA ASN A 475 -16.87 -9.78 -43.93
C ASN A 475 -18.24 -10.37 -44.39
N THR A 476 -18.58 -11.59 -43.99
CA THR A 476 -19.85 -12.26 -44.26
C THR A 476 -20.17 -13.26 -43.14
N PRO A 477 -21.31 -13.11 -42.44
CA PRO A 477 -21.66 -14.00 -41.35
C PRO A 477 -22.10 -15.39 -41.85
N MET A 478 -21.47 -16.45 -41.34
CA MET A 478 -21.84 -17.85 -41.63
C MET A 478 -23.07 -18.35 -40.84
N PHE A 479 -23.82 -17.49 -40.14
CA PHE A 479 -24.97 -17.88 -39.31
C PHE A 479 -26.36 -17.69 -39.96
N GLU A 480 -26.44 -17.37 -41.25
CA GLU A 480 -27.74 -17.33 -41.98
C GLU A 480 -28.18 -18.69 -42.54
N ASN A 481 -27.64 -19.80 -42.04
CA ASN A 481 -28.15 -21.11 -42.46
C ASN A 481 -29.51 -21.37 -41.77
N VAL A 482 -30.58 -21.19 -42.54
CA VAL A 482 -31.99 -21.39 -42.16
C VAL A 482 -32.23 -22.74 -41.46
N SER A 483 -31.39 -23.75 -41.72
CA SER A 483 -31.47 -25.06 -41.06
C SER A 483 -31.29 -25.01 -39.54
N TYR A 484 -30.54 -24.05 -39.00
CA TYR A 484 -30.26 -23.93 -37.56
C TYR A 484 -31.12 -22.87 -36.87
N LEU A 485 -31.45 -21.78 -37.56
CA LEU A 485 -32.33 -20.73 -37.04
C LEU A 485 -33.78 -21.21 -36.85
N LYS A 486 -34.29 -22.06 -37.75
CA LYS A 486 -35.67 -22.57 -37.69
C LYS A 486 -35.92 -23.46 -36.45
N PRO A 487 -35.05 -24.42 -36.09
CA PRO A 487 -35.17 -25.16 -34.82
C PRO A 487 -35.13 -24.27 -33.57
N ILE A 488 -34.23 -23.28 -33.53
CA ILE A 488 -34.09 -22.37 -32.37
C ILE A 488 -35.34 -21.50 -32.21
N PHE A 489 -35.81 -20.89 -33.31
CA PHE A 489 -37.04 -20.10 -33.32
C PHE A 489 -38.26 -20.95 -32.93
N ASN A 490 -38.37 -22.17 -33.46
CA ASN A 490 -39.45 -23.09 -33.11
C ASN A 490 -39.38 -23.54 -31.64
N ALA A 491 -38.18 -23.73 -31.09
CA ALA A 491 -37.98 -24.06 -29.68
C ALA A 491 -38.40 -22.90 -28.77
N ASN A 492 -38.04 -21.66 -29.14
CA ASN A 492 -38.45 -20.46 -28.41
C ASN A 492 -39.97 -20.23 -28.48
N MET A 493 -40.59 -20.38 -29.64
CA MET A 493 -42.06 -20.31 -29.76
C MET A 493 -42.77 -21.40 -28.93
N LYS A 494 -42.24 -22.63 -28.92
CA LYS A 494 -42.77 -23.70 -28.08
C LYS A 494 -42.60 -23.42 -26.59
N LYS A 495 -41.45 -22.83 -26.19
CA LYS A 495 -41.19 -22.40 -24.81
C LYS A 495 -42.24 -21.39 -24.35
N GLU A 496 -42.49 -20.35 -25.13
CA GLU A 496 -43.50 -19.33 -24.80
C GLU A 496 -44.92 -19.92 -24.70
N LEU A 497 -45.27 -20.83 -25.61
CA LEU A 497 -46.57 -21.48 -25.59
C LEU A 497 -46.76 -22.37 -24.35
N ILE A 498 -45.74 -23.14 -23.98
CA ILE A 498 -45.74 -23.98 -22.78
C ILE A 498 -45.80 -23.11 -21.52
N ASP A 499 -45.03 -22.02 -21.46
CA ASP A 499 -45.06 -21.08 -20.34
C ASP A 499 -46.45 -20.46 -20.15
N LYS A 500 -47.12 -20.10 -21.26
CA LYS A 500 -48.49 -19.58 -21.22
C LYS A 500 -49.48 -20.63 -20.72
N GLN A 501 -49.38 -21.87 -21.19
CA GLN A 501 -50.23 -22.98 -20.74
C GLN A 501 -50.00 -23.32 -19.27
N LEU A 502 -48.75 -23.32 -18.80
CA LEU A 502 -48.41 -23.56 -17.40
C LEU A 502 -48.97 -22.48 -16.48
N ARG A 503 -48.86 -21.20 -16.87
CA ARG A 503 -49.48 -20.10 -16.12
C ARG A 503 -50.99 -20.29 -16.04
N GLN A 504 -51.64 -20.59 -17.16
CA GLN A 504 -53.08 -20.87 -17.19
C GLN A 504 -53.47 -22.06 -16.29
N MET A 505 -52.75 -23.17 -16.34
CA MET A 505 -52.99 -24.33 -15.49
C MET A 505 -52.78 -24.01 -14.01
N ARG A 506 -51.74 -23.23 -13.67
CA ARG A 506 -51.48 -22.80 -12.30
C ARG A 506 -52.61 -21.93 -11.77
N THR A 507 -53.08 -20.97 -12.56
CA THR A 507 -54.22 -20.12 -12.23
C THR A 507 -55.48 -20.97 -12.06
N GLN A 508 -55.76 -21.90 -12.98
CA GLN A 508 -56.91 -22.80 -12.89
C GLN A 508 -56.85 -23.71 -11.66
N PHE A 509 -55.68 -24.21 -11.28
CA PHE A 509 -55.51 -25.02 -10.07
C PHE A 509 -55.71 -24.19 -8.80
N GLN A 510 -55.13 -22.98 -8.76
CA GLN A 510 -55.28 -22.05 -7.64
C GLN A 510 -56.75 -21.69 -7.42
N GLU A 511 -57.45 -21.29 -8.48
CA GLU A 511 -58.85 -20.84 -8.42
C GLU A 511 -59.83 -22.00 -8.18
N ASN A 512 -59.70 -23.10 -8.93
CA ASN A 512 -60.71 -24.16 -8.90
C ASN A 512 -60.50 -25.20 -7.80
N VAL A 513 -59.27 -25.38 -7.31
CA VAL A 513 -58.93 -26.40 -6.32
C VAL A 513 -58.57 -25.76 -4.99
N THR A 514 -57.52 -24.93 -4.94
CA THR A 514 -56.98 -24.42 -3.67
C THR A 514 -57.93 -23.42 -3.01
N GLU A 515 -58.33 -22.37 -3.71
CA GLU A 515 -59.25 -21.37 -3.17
C GLU A 515 -60.64 -21.96 -2.91
N ARG A 516 -61.09 -22.89 -3.78
CA ARG A 516 -62.38 -23.57 -3.59
C ARG A 516 -62.36 -24.51 -2.38
N MET A 517 -61.23 -25.16 -2.08
CA MET A 517 -61.05 -25.93 -0.85
C MET A 517 -61.20 -25.07 0.41
N GLU A 518 -60.79 -23.81 0.36
CA GLU A 518 -60.86 -22.90 1.52
C GLU A 518 -62.23 -22.21 1.65
N LYS A 519 -62.77 -21.71 0.54
CA LYS A 519 -63.98 -20.87 0.51
C LYS A 519 -65.27 -21.69 0.47
N ASP A 520 -65.30 -22.83 -0.23
CA ASP A 520 -66.51 -23.66 -0.40
C ASP A 520 -66.48 -24.90 0.51
N LYS A 521 -67.08 -24.75 1.69
CA LYS A 521 -67.12 -25.81 2.72
C LYS A 521 -67.77 -27.10 2.20
N LEU A 522 -68.84 -27.01 1.41
CA LEU A 522 -69.56 -28.19 0.92
C LEU A 522 -68.72 -28.96 -0.11
N TRP A 523 -68.05 -28.24 -1.01
CA TRP A 523 -67.14 -28.85 -1.96
C TRP A 523 -65.95 -29.51 -1.25
N ARG A 524 -65.35 -28.85 -0.26
CA ARG A 524 -64.30 -29.43 0.59
C ARG A 524 -64.78 -30.71 1.28
N TYR A 525 -65.96 -30.70 1.87
CA TYR A 525 -66.54 -31.87 2.54
C TYR A 525 -66.69 -33.03 1.56
N ARG A 526 -67.21 -32.77 0.34
CA ARG A 526 -67.32 -33.79 -0.70
C ARG A 526 -65.98 -34.44 -1.07
N GLN A 527 -64.89 -33.66 -1.14
CA GLN A 527 -63.57 -34.19 -1.49
C GLN A 527 -62.90 -34.97 -0.35
N LEU A 528 -63.12 -34.57 0.91
CA LEU A 528 -62.42 -35.13 2.08
C LEU A 528 -63.23 -36.16 2.86
N LEU A 529 -64.52 -36.32 2.58
CA LEU A 529 -65.41 -37.17 3.37
C LEU A 529 -64.93 -38.62 3.43
N TRP A 530 -64.40 -39.14 2.32
CA TRP A 530 -63.89 -40.50 2.25
C TRP A 530 -62.62 -40.68 3.08
N ILE A 531 -61.74 -39.67 3.13
CA ILE A 531 -60.53 -39.66 3.98
C ILE A 531 -60.94 -39.66 5.45
N TRP A 532 -61.90 -38.82 5.82
CA TRP A 532 -62.40 -38.74 7.19
C TRP A 532 -63.17 -40.00 7.59
N PHE A 533 -63.90 -40.63 6.67
CA PHE A 533 -64.55 -41.91 6.94
C PHE A 533 -63.55 -43.01 7.31
N LEU A 534 -62.35 -42.99 6.70
CA LEU A 534 -61.31 -43.96 6.98
C LEU A 534 -60.47 -43.61 8.21
N ARG A 535 -60.28 -42.31 8.53
CA ARG A 535 -59.37 -41.85 9.58
C ARG A 535 -60.06 -41.37 10.87
N ASP A 536 -61.24 -40.77 10.77
CA ASP A 536 -61.99 -40.18 11.90
C ASP A 536 -63.52 -40.16 11.62
N PRO A 537 -64.22 -41.27 11.91
CA PRO A 537 -65.66 -41.40 11.67
C PRO A 537 -66.50 -40.37 12.46
N SER A 538 -66.02 -39.92 13.61
CA SER A 538 -66.71 -38.92 14.44
C SER A 538 -66.82 -37.57 13.74
N ARG A 539 -65.84 -37.24 12.90
CA ARG A 539 -65.81 -36.02 12.09
C ARG A 539 -66.76 -36.10 10.91
N VAL A 540 -66.96 -37.30 10.35
CA VAL A 540 -67.98 -37.54 9.30
C VAL A 540 -69.39 -37.29 9.85
N LEU A 541 -69.70 -37.78 11.05
CA LEU A 541 -71.00 -37.55 11.69
C LEU A 541 -71.28 -36.05 11.90
N ARG A 542 -70.28 -35.30 12.41
CA ARG A 542 -70.37 -33.84 12.56
C ARG A 542 -70.58 -33.12 11.22
N VAL A 543 -69.88 -33.54 10.18
CA VAL A 543 -70.04 -32.98 8.82
C VAL A 543 -71.43 -33.29 8.25
N ILE A 544 -71.96 -34.49 8.47
CA ILE A 544 -73.32 -34.86 8.06
C ILE A 544 -74.36 -33.98 8.79
N GLU A 545 -74.19 -33.75 10.09
CA GLU A 545 -75.06 -32.84 10.86
C GLU A 545 -74.96 -31.39 10.37
N GLU A 546 -73.76 -30.92 10.05
CA GLU A 546 -73.54 -29.57 9.53
C GLU A 546 -74.14 -29.40 8.12
N ILE A 547 -74.01 -30.40 7.25
CA ILE A 547 -74.66 -30.43 5.93
C ILE A 547 -76.18 -30.47 6.09
N LYS A 548 -76.73 -31.28 7.00
CA LYS A 548 -78.19 -31.30 7.29
C LYS A 548 -78.68 -29.95 7.77
N ARG A 549 -77.90 -29.27 8.62
CA ARG A 549 -78.19 -27.92 9.15
C ARG A 549 -78.07 -26.83 8.09
N MET A 550 -77.17 -26.98 7.11
CA MET A 550 -77.05 -26.07 5.97
C MET A 550 -78.17 -26.33 4.95
N ALA A 551 -78.51 -27.58 4.66
CA ALA A 551 -79.61 -27.97 3.79
C ALA A 551 -80.98 -27.54 4.35
N SER A 552 -81.15 -27.51 5.68
CA SER A 552 -82.36 -26.98 6.32
C SER A 552 -82.48 -25.45 6.27
N LYS A 553 -81.39 -24.74 5.90
CA LYS A 553 -81.39 -23.28 5.69
C LYS A 553 -81.57 -22.88 4.21
N VAL A 554 -81.46 -23.83 3.28
CA VAL A 554 -81.80 -23.60 1.88
C VAL A 554 -83.33 -23.66 1.79
N PRO A 555 -84.01 -22.65 1.25
CA PRO A 555 -85.45 -22.72 1.04
C PRO A 555 -85.73 -23.98 0.22
N GLN A 556 -86.53 -24.89 0.76
CA GLN A 556 -87.10 -25.94 -0.06
C GLN A 556 -87.83 -25.24 -1.20
N ILE A 557 -87.30 -25.36 -2.41
CA ILE A 557 -88.10 -25.16 -3.61
C ILE A 557 -89.15 -26.26 -3.52
N SER A 558 -90.27 -25.90 -2.90
CA SER A 558 -91.46 -26.71 -2.88
C SER A 558 -91.80 -26.99 -4.34
N LYS A 559 -92.00 -28.27 -4.61
CA LYS A 559 -92.64 -28.74 -5.83
C LYS A 559 -93.99 -28.01 -5.96
N THR A 560 -94.00 -26.89 -6.66
CA THR A 560 -95.17 -26.50 -7.44
C THR A 560 -95.09 -27.34 -8.70
N LEU A 561 -95.88 -28.43 -8.72
CA LEU A 561 -96.37 -29.02 -9.96
C LEU A 561 -97.13 -27.91 -10.71
N GLY A 562 -96.42 -27.15 -11.53
CA GLY A 562 -96.98 -26.36 -12.62
C GLY A 562 -97.13 -27.26 -13.83
N GLY A 563 -98.37 -27.53 -14.22
CA GLY A 563 -98.72 -28.53 -15.21
C GLY A 563 -98.04 -28.37 -16.58
N ILE A 564 -97.99 -29.51 -17.26
CA ILE A 564 -97.72 -29.64 -18.69
C ILE A 564 -98.55 -28.59 -19.45
N LYS A 565 -97.88 -27.69 -20.18
CA LYS A 565 -98.44 -27.10 -21.39
C LYS A 565 -97.63 -27.59 -22.58
N ARG A 566 -98.27 -28.48 -23.36
CA ARG A 566 -97.86 -28.82 -24.73
C ARG A 566 -97.90 -27.55 -25.58
N LYS A 567 -96.83 -27.32 -26.35
CA LYS A 567 -96.95 -27.08 -27.79
C LYS A 567 -96.07 -28.10 -28.49
#